data_AF-A0AAU6KYU1-F1
#
_entry.id   AF-A0AAU6KYU1-F1
#
_cell.length_a   1.000
_cell.length_b   1.000
_cell.length_c   1.000
_cell.angle_alpha   90.00
_cell.angle_beta   90.00
_cell.angle_gamma   90.00
#
_symmetry.space_group_name_H-M   'P 1'
#
loop_
_entity.id
_entity.type
_entity.pdbx_description
1 polymer ?
#
loop_
_entity_poly.entity_id
_entity_poly.type
_entity_poly.pdbx_seq_one_letter_code
_entity_poly.pdbx_strand_id
1 'polypeptide(L)'
;MAGRSALQALDLLSGIVDPQSAPQLLADRLADRLGEAGGEALVRDPMGWLLRRGLVQRQACPDRRCDDGIRLDTRGDCPGCAAVKADLRAVRARIQAEVDADLAGTGSARLRAVYEERLRQHTVLEADRTRARHARAAAEVKGRLAAVARRREAEEAAELQRRSAACSECGLPGAAGLCPDCAYRRRTDHLVREAVDLAIAVRADLDDPAQVAALTERCETDTRALITDVSRRTGEALAAFTGREVAERIRDERRASALRRLLSSAEAEAEADAVYDTVLRHRPRGRQAAQAAADDARRRTAQHLLERKLGQLQVLRVRVAAGRLPQRAA
;
A
#
# COMPACT_ATOMS: atom_id res chain seq x y z
N MET A 1 9.90 19.15 -33.94
CA MET A 1 10.68 18.12 -33.24
C MET A 1 11.84 18.72 -32.43
N ALA A 2 12.67 19.59 -33.00
CA ALA A 2 13.82 20.15 -32.28
C ALA A 2 13.53 20.93 -30.99
N GLY A 3 12.40 21.66 -30.91
CA GLY A 3 12.00 22.31 -29.66
C GLY A 3 11.77 21.33 -28.51
N ARG A 4 11.18 20.15 -28.78
CA ARG A 4 11.02 19.09 -27.78
C ARG A 4 12.37 18.48 -27.37
N SER A 5 13.30 18.32 -28.31
CA SER A 5 14.64 17.78 -28.02
C SER A 5 15.51 18.76 -27.22
N ALA A 6 15.39 20.08 -27.47
CA ALA A 6 16.07 21.10 -26.69
C ALA A 6 15.52 21.16 -25.25
N LEU A 7 14.20 21.08 -25.07
CA LEU A 7 13.58 20.99 -23.74
C LEU A 7 14.01 19.73 -22.99
N GLN A 8 14.08 18.59 -23.68
CA GLN A 8 14.57 17.34 -23.08
C GLN A 8 16.05 17.42 -22.69
N ALA A 9 16.88 18.09 -23.49
CA ALA A 9 18.28 18.33 -23.14
C ALA A 9 18.41 19.25 -21.91
N LEU A 10 17.58 20.29 -21.80
CA LEU A 10 17.53 21.16 -20.62
C LEU A 10 17.05 20.43 -19.37
N ASP A 11 16.07 19.54 -19.49
CA ASP A 11 15.56 18.73 -18.38
C ASP A 11 16.64 17.77 -17.85
N LEU A 12 17.34 17.10 -18.76
CA LEU A 12 18.49 16.24 -18.41
C LEU A 12 19.62 17.02 -17.72
N LEU A 13 19.92 18.24 -18.19
CA LEU A 13 20.93 19.09 -17.58
C LEU A 13 20.50 19.64 -16.23
N SER A 14 19.22 20.00 -16.06
CA SER A 14 18.65 20.44 -14.77
C SER A 14 18.67 19.33 -13.72
N GLY A 15 18.77 18.06 -14.12
CA GLY A 15 19.02 16.94 -13.22
C GLY A 15 20.50 16.78 -12.80
N ILE A 16 21.41 17.57 -13.37
CA ILE A 16 22.87 17.49 -13.13
C ILE A 16 23.40 18.78 -12.49
N VAL A 17 22.92 19.93 -12.97
CA VAL A 17 23.26 21.27 -12.47
C VAL A 17 22.01 22.01 -12.03
N ASP A 18 22.18 23.14 -11.33
CA ASP A 18 21.06 23.99 -10.95
C ASP A 18 20.21 24.37 -12.19
N PRO A 19 18.86 24.32 -12.12
CA PRO A 19 17.99 24.63 -13.25
C PRO A 19 18.22 26.01 -13.88
N GLN A 20 18.68 27.00 -13.12
CA GLN A 20 19.00 28.34 -13.64
C GLN A 20 20.30 28.35 -14.44
N SER A 21 21.22 27.43 -14.16
CA SER A 21 22.51 27.29 -14.84
C SER A 21 22.46 26.38 -16.07
N ALA A 22 21.45 25.50 -16.16
CA ALA A 22 21.29 24.55 -17.26
C ALA A 22 21.18 25.19 -18.67
N PRO A 23 20.43 26.30 -18.87
CA PRO A 23 20.38 26.99 -20.17
C PRO A 23 21.72 27.55 -20.61
N GLN A 24 22.46 28.20 -19.71
CA GLN A 24 23.77 28.74 -20.03
C GLN A 24 24.77 27.63 -20.33
N LEU A 25 24.77 26.55 -19.54
CA LEU A 25 25.60 25.38 -19.80
C LEU A 25 25.29 24.74 -21.16
N LEU A 26 24.01 24.65 -21.55
CA LEU A 26 23.64 24.14 -22.88
C LEU A 26 24.14 25.07 -23.98
N ALA A 27 24.04 26.39 -23.80
CA ALA A 27 24.52 27.38 -24.75
C ALA A 27 26.05 27.32 -24.90
N ASP A 28 26.79 27.28 -23.80
CA ASP A 28 28.26 27.16 -23.77
C ASP A 28 28.69 25.90 -24.56
N ARG A 29 28.06 24.75 -24.28
CA ARG A 29 28.33 23.49 -25.00
C ARG A 29 28.05 23.57 -26.49
N LEU A 30 26.95 24.20 -26.87
CA LEU A 30 26.60 24.38 -28.28
C LEU A 30 27.61 25.29 -28.99
N ALA A 31 28.04 26.36 -28.33
CA ALA A 31 29.06 27.28 -28.85
C ALA A 31 30.40 26.57 -29.06
N ASP A 32 30.87 25.79 -28.08
CA ASP A 32 32.11 25.02 -28.19
C ASP A 32 32.07 24.06 -29.38
N ARG A 33 30.97 23.30 -29.52
CA ARG A 33 30.77 22.35 -30.62
C ARG A 33 30.64 23.02 -31.98
N LEU A 34 30.11 24.25 -32.01
CA LEU A 34 30.04 25.03 -33.22
C LEU A 34 31.45 25.52 -33.62
N GLY A 35 32.28 25.89 -32.64
CA GLY A 35 33.70 26.16 -32.82
C GLY A 35 34.45 24.96 -33.41
N GLU A 36 34.21 23.75 -32.88
CA GLU A 36 34.78 22.50 -33.43
C GLU A 36 34.36 22.23 -34.88
N ALA A 37 33.15 22.63 -35.28
CA ALA A 37 32.66 22.49 -36.64
C ALA A 37 33.26 23.52 -37.61
N GLY A 38 34.11 24.44 -37.12
CA GLY A 38 34.69 25.54 -37.88
C GLY A 38 33.74 26.73 -38.05
N GLY A 39 32.76 26.88 -37.15
CA GLY A 39 31.81 27.97 -37.11
C GLY A 39 30.48 27.70 -37.83
N GLU A 40 29.50 28.58 -37.61
CA GLU A 40 28.14 28.46 -38.14
C GLU A 40 28.08 28.35 -39.67
N ALA A 41 28.98 29.06 -40.37
CA ALA A 41 29.01 29.11 -41.83
C ALA A 41 29.29 27.75 -42.50
N LEU A 42 29.88 26.80 -41.76
CA LEU A 42 30.18 25.45 -42.26
C LEU A 42 29.08 24.43 -41.95
N VAL A 43 28.05 24.81 -41.19
CA VAL A 43 26.93 23.93 -40.85
C VAL A 43 25.84 24.00 -41.92
N ARG A 44 25.93 23.10 -42.91
CA ARG A 44 24.98 23.05 -44.05
C ARG A 44 23.55 22.65 -43.66
N ASP A 45 23.37 21.89 -42.59
CA ASP A 45 22.08 21.45 -42.04
C ASP A 45 22.06 21.75 -40.53
N PRO A 46 21.66 22.97 -40.12
CA PRO A 46 21.65 23.37 -38.71
C PRO A 46 20.79 22.47 -37.83
N MET A 47 19.64 22.03 -38.34
CA MET A 47 18.69 21.22 -37.58
C MET A 47 19.19 19.79 -37.39
N GLY A 48 19.69 19.17 -38.45
CA GLY A 48 20.29 17.84 -38.35
C GLY A 48 21.62 17.84 -37.60
N TRP A 49 22.38 18.93 -37.65
CA TRP A 49 23.56 19.11 -36.79
C TRP A 49 23.15 19.21 -35.32
N LEU A 50 22.17 20.04 -34.99
CA LEU A 50 21.69 20.22 -33.62
C LEU A 50 21.20 18.89 -33.02
N LEU A 51 20.39 18.13 -33.77
CA LEU A 51 19.82 16.87 -33.28
C LEU A 51 20.84 15.72 -33.17
N ARG A 52 21.82 15.65 -34.07
CA ARG A 52 22.77 14.51 -34.11
C ARG A 52 24.09 14.79 -33.41
N ARG A 53 24.48 16.06 -33.27
CA ARG A 53 25.81 16.47 -32.78
C ARG A 53 25.74 17.58 -31.72
N GLY A 54 24.84 18.54 -31.87
CA GLY A 54 24.75 19.72 -31.01
C GLY A 54 24.17 19.42 -29.62
N LEU A 55 23.05 18.70 -29.53
CA LEU A 55 22.35 18.43 -28.25
C LEU A 55 22.78 17.10 -27.60
N VAL A 56 23.33 16.18 -28.37
CA VAL A 56 23.71 14.85 -27.88
C VAL A 56 24.87 14.97 -26.91
N GLN A 57 24.72 14.51 -25.67
CA GLN A 57 25.85 14.42 -24.74
C GLN A 57 26.84 13.35 -25.23
N ARG A 58 28.11 13.72 -25.38
CA ARG A 58 29.19 12.88 -25.87
C ARG A 58 29.94 12.31 -24.67
N GLN A 59 29.36 11.28 -24.07
CA GLN A 59 29.95 10.64 -22.89
C GLN A 59 31.15 9.78 -23.32
N ALA A 60 32.35 10.17 -22.86
CA ALA A 60 33.58 9.40 -23.07
C ALA A 60 33.85 8.37 -21.95
N CYS A 61 33.06 8.41 -20.87
CA CYS A 61 33.10 7.45 -19.77
C CYS A 61 31.68 7.16 -19.24
N PRO A 62 31.50 6.15 -18.37
CA PRO A 62 30.18 5.81 -17.81
C PRO A 62 29.54 6.88 -16.88
N ASP A 63 30.27 7.95 -16.51
CA ASP A 63 29.70 9.03 -15.70
C ASP A 63 28.72 9.86 -16.55
N ARG A 64 27.45 9.83 -16.16
CA ARG A 64 26.37 10.56 -16.85
C ARG A 64 26.55 12.08 -16.82
N ARG A 65 27.47 12.60 -16.02
CA ARG A 65 27.81 14.03 -15.93
C ARG A 65 28.99 14.40 -16.83
N CYS A 66 29.56 13.45 -17.58
CA CYS A 66 30.67 13.70 -18.49
C CYS A 66 30.17 14.17 -19.86
N ASP A 67 30.77 15.22 -20.42
CA ASP A 67 30.65 15.59 -21.82
C ASP A 67 32.05 15.85 -22.39
N ASP A 68 32.50 15.03 -23.33
CA ASP A 68 33.82 15.10 -23.97
C ASP A 68 35.02 15.20 -23.00
N GLY A 69 34.91 14.56 -21.83
CA GLY A 69 35.97 14.56 -20.82
C GLY A 69 35.93 15.73 -19.85
N ILE A 70 34.93 16.61 -19.95
CA ILE A 70 34.62 17.65 -18.97
C ILE A 70 33.43 17.22 -18.13
N ARG A 71 33.45 17.52 -16.84
CA ARG A 71 32.36 17.24 -15.92
C ARG A 71 31.40 18.43 -15.89
N LEU A 72 30.12 18.19 -16.15
CA LEU A 72 29.12 19.25 -16.35
C LEU A 72 28.78 20.04 -15.08
N ASP A 73 28.88 19.42 -13.91
CA ASP A 73 28.61 20.04 -12.60
C ASP A 73 29.79 20.88 -12.07
N THR A 74 31.03 20.45 -12.30
CA THR A 74 32.23 21.15 -11.82
C THR A 74 32.97 21.94 -12.90
N ARG A 75 32.60 21.79 -14.17
CA ARG A 75 33.26 22.37 -15.36
C ARG A 75 34.76 22.07 -15.49
N GLY A 76 35.25 21.07 -14.76
CA GLY A 76 36.65 20.63 -14.79
C GLY A 76 36.83 19.30 -15.49
N ASP A 77 38.06 18.82 -15.56
CA ASP A 77 38.37 17.49 -16.09
C ASP A 77 37.56 16.40 -15.40
N CYS A 78 36.97 15.51 -16.19
CA CYS A 78 36.17 14.41 -15.70
C CYS A 78 37.08 13.33 -15.08
N PRO A 79 36.94 13.04 -13.77
CA PRO A 79 37.73 11.98 -13.14
C PRO A 79 37.44 10.60 -13.73
N GLY A 80 36.21 10.36 -14.21
CA GLY A 80 35.83 9.13 -14.90
C GLY A 80 36.60 8.94 -16.22
N CYS A 81 36.77 10.01 -17.01
CA CYS A 81 37.59 9.95 -18.22
C CYS A 81 39.08 9.77 -17.90
N ALA A 82 39.57 10.39 -16.82
CA ALA A 82 40.94 10.16 -16.35
C ALA A 82 41.16 8.69 -15.95
N ALA A 83 40.21 8.08 -15.24
CA ALA A 83 40.24 6.66 -14.89
C ALA A 83 40.23 5.75 -16.13
N VAL A 84 39.32 5.98 -17.09
CA VAL A 84 39.29 5.22 -18.36
C VAL A 84 40.62 5.33 -19.11
N LYS A 85 41.21 6.54 -19.19
CA LYS A 85 42.53 6.74 -19.81
C LYS A 85 43.63 5.99 -19.06
N ALA A 86 43.61 5.99 -17.73
CA ALA A 86 44.56 5.25 -16.90
C ALA A 86 44.45 3.74 -17.12
N ASP A 87 43.23 3.20 -17.17
CA ASP A 87 42.96 1.79 -17.45
C ASP A 87 43.48 1.39 -18.84
N LEU A 88 43.20 2.19 -19.87
CA LEU A 88 43.70 1.96 -21.23
C LEU A 88 45.23 2.00 -21.30
N ARG A 89 45.88 2.90 -20.55
CA ARG A 89 47.34 2.95 -20.45
C ARG A 89 47.90 1.71 -19.75
N ALA A 90 47.27 1.28 -18.65
CA ALA A 90 47.67 0.07 -17.92
C ALA A 90 47.56 -1.18 -18.79
N VAL A 91 46.48 -1.32 -19.57
CA VAL A 91 46.31 -2.42 -20.53
C VAL A 91 47.41 -2.40 -21.59
N ARG A 92 47.69 -1.25 -22.20
CA ARG A 92 48.76 -1.13 -23.20
C ARG A 92 50.13 -1.45 -22.61
N ALA A 93 50.44 -0.95 -21.42
CA ALA A 93 51.69 -1.23 -20.72
C ALA A 93 51.84 -2.73 -20.41
N ARG A 94 50.77 -3.39 -19.96
CA ARG A 94 50.76 -4.83 -19.73
C ARG A 94 51.02 -5.62 -21.02
N ILE A 95 50.29 -5.32 -22.09
CA ILE A 95 50.47 -6.00 -23.39
C ILE A 95 51.89 -5.77 -23.92
N GLN A 96 52.43 -4.55 -23.79
CA GLN A 96 53.80 -4.24 -24.17
C GLN A 96 54.81 -5.09 -23.38
N ALA A 97 54.67 -5.15 -22.06
CA ALA A 97 55.54 -5.97 -21.21
C ALA A 97 55.48 -7.47 -21.54
N GLU A 98 54.29 -7.99 -21.85
CA GLU A 98 54.12 -9.38 -22.30
C GLU A 98 54.81 -9.63 -23.66
N VAL A 99 54.69 -8.69 -24.61
CA VAL A 99 55.34 -8.80 -25.92
C VAL A 99 56.86 -8.73 -25.80
N ASP A 100 57.37 -7.82 -24.98
CA ASP A 100 58.82 -7.66 -24.77
C ASP A 100 59.43 -8.90 -24.08
N ALA A 101 58.72 -9.51 -23.14
CA ALA A 101 59.13 -10.75 -22.50
C ALA A 101 59.14 -11.93 -23.48
N ASP A 102 58.12 -12.07 -24.32
CA ASP A 102 57.97 -13.22 -25.24
C ASP A 102 58.92 -13.16 -26.46
N LEU A 103 59.41 -11.97 -26.83
CA LEU A 103 60.16 -11.73 -28.07
C LEU A 103 61.49 -11.00 -27.85
N ALA A 104 62.10 -11.19 -26.67
CA ALA A 104 63.40 -10.61 -26.34
C ALA A 104 64.45 -10.86 -27.44
N GLY A 105 65.15 -9.80 -27.86
CA GLY A 105 66.19 -9.87 -28.91
C GLY A 105 65.68 -9.81 -30.36
N THR A 106 64.37 -9.64 -30.58
CA THR A 106 63.77 -9.52 -31.93
C THR A 106 63.82 -8.08 -32.44
N GLY A 107 63.87 -7.89 -33.77
CA GLY A 107 63.83 -6.56 -34.40
C GLY A 107 62.54 -5.77 -34.13
N SER A 108 62.67 -4.44 -34.03
CA SER A 108 61.60 -3.51 -33.62
C SER A 108 60.33 -3.56 -34.46
N ALA A 109 60.44 -3.80 -35.77
CA ALA A 109 59.29 -3.92 -36.68
C ALA A 109 58.39 -5.12 -36.33
N ARG A 110 59.01 -6.25 -35.92
CA ARG A 110 58.28 -7.46 -35.54
C ARG A 110 57.61 -7.32 -34.18
N LEU A 111 58.29 -6.69 -33.21
CA LEU A 111 57.71 -6.36 -31.91
C LEU A 111 56.44 -5.50 -32.07
N ARG A 112 56.52 -4.47 -32.91
CA ARG A 112 55.38 -3.58 -33.16
C ARG A 112 54.19 -4.30 -33.79
N ALA A 113 54.42 -5.17 -34.77
CA ALA A 113 53.35 -5.92 -35.42
C ALA A 113 52.62 -6.85 -34.43
N VAL A 114 53.35 -7.53 -33.55
CA VAL A 114 52.77 -8.43 -32.53
C VAL A 114 52.01 -7.64 -31.46
N TYR A 115 52.55 -6.51 -31.01
CA TYR A 115 51.85 -5.62 -30.07
C TYR A 115 50.51 -5.11 -30.62
N GLU A 116 50.48 -4.62 -31.86
CA GLU A 116 49.25 -4.14 -32.48
C GLU A 116 48.21 -5.25 -32.65
N GLU A 117 48.66 -6.47 -32.97
CA GLU A 117 47.78 -7.63 -33.07
C GLU A 117 47.18 -8.03 -31.71
N ARG A 118 47.99 -8.11 -30.65
CA ARG A 118 47.48 -8.40 -29.29
C ARG A 118 46.50 -7.33 -28.80
N LEU A 119 46.75 -6.06 -29.12
CA LEU A 119 45.83 -4.97 -28.78
C LEU A 119 44.49 -5.09 -29.52
N ARG A 120 44.51 -5.47 -30.81
CA ARG A 120 43.29 -5.77 -31.57
C ARG A 120 42.52 -6.93 -30.95
N GLN A 121 43.18 -8.03 -30.65
CA GLN A 121 42.57 -9.20 -30.01
C GLN A 121 41.94 -8.86 -28.66
N HIS A 122 42.64 -8.12 -27.79
CA HIS A 122 42.11 -7.67 -26.52
C HIS A 122 40.84 -6.82 -26.69
N THR A 123 40.83 -5.91 -27.68
CA THR A 123 39.68 -5.05 -27.97
C THR A 123 38.45 -5.86 -28.43
N VAL A 124 38.66 -6.86 -29.29
CA VAL A 124 37.58 -7.77 -29.74
C VAL A 124 37.00 -8.54 -28.56
N LEU A 125 37.85 -9.12 -27.71
CA LEU A 125 37.41 -9.88 -26.53
C LEU A 125 36.60 -9.02 -25.54
N GLU A 126 37.02 -7.78 -25.30
CA GLU A 126 36.26 -6.87 -24.43
C GLU A 126 34.92 -6.44 -25.04
N ALA A 127 34.87 -6.25 -26.35
CA ALA A 127 33.63 -5.98 -27.05
C ALA A 127 32.65 -7.17 -26.94
N ASP A 128 33.14 -8.40 -27.08
CA ASP A 128 32.33 -9.63 -26.88
C ASP A 128 31.82 -9.76 -25.45
N ARG A 129 32.68 -9.53 -24.45
CA ARG A 129 32.28 -9.55 -23.03
C ARG A 129 31.20 -8.53 -22.75
N THR A 130 31.32 -7.32 -23.32
CA THR A 130 30.33 -6.25 -23.19
C THR A 130 29.01 -6.63 -23.86
N ARG A 131 29.03 -7.14 -25.09
CA ARG A 131 27.84 -7.66 -25.78
C ARG A 131 27.15 -8.75 -24.97
N ALA A 132 27.90 -9.70 -24.43
CA ALA A 132 27.35 -10.78 -23.61
C ALA A 132 26.72 -10.25 -22.31
N ARG A 133 27.33 -9.27 -21.65
CA ARG A 133 26.75 -8.60 -20.47
C ARG A 133 25.43 -7.91 -20.81
N HIS A 134 25.38 -7.16 -21.92
CA HIS A 134 24.15 -6.50 -22.36
C HIS A 134 23.05 -7.49 -22.74
N ALA A 135 23.38 -8.57 -23.44
CA ALA A 135 22.42 -9.61 -23.80
C ALA A 135 21.82 -10.27 -22.55
N ARG A 136 22.64 -10.56 -21.51
CA ARG A 136 22.15 -11.08 -20.23
C ARG A 136 21.22 -10.10 -19.52
N ALA A 137 21.61 -8.83 -19.41
CA ALA A 137 20.79 -7.80 -18.78
C ALA A 137 19.45 -7.60 -19.51
N ALA A 138 19.46 -7.61 -20.85
CA ALA A 138 18.24 -7.52 -21.66
C ALA A 138 17.31 -8.72 -21.44
N ALA A 139 17.87 -9.94 -21.37
CA ALA A 139 17.11 -11.15 -21.08
C ALA A 139 16.50 -11.12 -19.67
N GLU A 140 17.23 -10.63 -18.66
CA GLU A 140 16.75 -10.48 -17.29
C GLU A 140 15.59 -9.47 -17.22
N VAL A 141 15.73 -8.30 -17.84
CA VAL A 141 14.66 -7.29 -17.90
C VAL A 141 13.42 -7.87 -18.60
N LYS A 142 13.58 -8.56 -19.74
CA LYS A 142 12.47 -9.23 -20.43
C LYS A 142 11.81 -10.28 -19.55
N GLY A 143 12.59 -11.07 -18.81
CA GLY A 143 12.09 -12.06 -17.86
C GLY A 143 11.26 -11.45 -16.73
N ARG A 144 11.73 -10.34 -16.15
CA ARG A 144 11.01 -9.59 -15.11
C ARG A 144 9.69 -9.01 -15.65
N LEU A 145 9.72 -8.39 -16.82
CA LEU A 145 8.52 -7.84 -17.45
C LEU A 145 7.49 -8.94 -17.75
N ALA A 146 7.93 -10.09 -18.26
CA ALA A 146 7.05 -11.23 -18.52
C ALA A 146 6.46 -11.82 -17.23
N ALA A 147 7.22 -11.86 -16.13
CA ALA A 147 6.72 -12.30 -14.83
C ALA A 147 5.65 -11.34 -14.28
N VAL A 148 5.86 -10.03 -14.40
CA VAL A 148 4.87 -9.01 -14.01
C VAL A 148 3.60 -9.13 -14.87
N ALA A 149 3.73 -9.34 -16.18
CA ALA A 149 2.59 -9.54 -17.08
C ALA A 149 1.76 -10.77 -16.67
N ARG A 150 2.40 -11.94 -16.47
CA ARG A 150 1.70 -13.16 -16.01
C ARG A 150 0.99 -12.97 -14.67
N ARG A 151 1.61 -12.22 -13.75
CA ARG A 151 0.99 -11.93 -12.45
C ARG A 151 -0.27 -11.09 -12.63
N ARG A 152 -0.23 -10.05 -13.47
CA ARG A 152 -1.40 -9.21 -13.75
C ARG A 152 -2.52 -10.01 -14.39
N GLU A 153 -2.22 -10.83 -15.39
CA GLU A 153 -3.19 -11.73 -16.04
C GLU A 153 -3.84 -12.68 -15.03
N ALA A 154 -3.06 -13.25 -14.10
CA ALA A 154 -3.58 -14.11 -13.05
C ALA A 154 -4.47 -13.35 -12.05
N GLU A 155 -4.10 -12.13 -11.67
CA GLU A 155 -4.91 -11.26 -10.80
C GLU A 155 -6.23 -10.85 -11.46
N GLU A 156 -6.20 -10.50 -12.75
CA GLU A 156 -7.38 -10.19 -13.56
C GLU A 156 -8.30 -11.39 -13.71
N ALA A 157 -7.76 -12.58 -13.98
CA ALA A 157 -8.53 -13.82 -14.07
C ALA A 157 -9.19 -14.16 -12.71
N ALA A 158 -8.45 -14.02 -11.61
CA ALA A 158 -9.00 -14.24 -10.27
C ALA A 158 -10.09 -13.22 -9.91
N GLU A 159 -9.93 -11.95 -10.30
CA GLU A 159 -10.95 -10.92 -10.10
C GLU A 159 -12.21 -11.18 -10.94
N LEU A 160 -12.04 -11.62 -12.19
CA LEU A 160 -13.17 -12.01 -13.03
C LEU A 160 -13.90 -13.24 -12.47
N GLN A 161 -13.17 -14.24 -11.99
CA GLN A 161 -13.74 -15.40 -11.31
C GLN A 161 -14.52 -14.99 -10.05
N ARG A 162 -13.95 -14.08 -9.24
CA ARG A 162 -14.65 -13.52 -8.08
C ARG A 162 -15.94 -12.83 -8.52
N ARG A 163 -15.89 -11.87 -9.44
CA ARG A 163 -17.06 -11.10 -9.89
C ARG A 163 -18.15 -11.97 -10.50
N SER A 164 -17.77 -13.01 -11.25
CA SER A 164 -18.71 -13.94 -11.88
C SER A 164 -19.31 -14.97 -10.91
N ALA A 165 -18.73 -15.15 -9.71
CA ALA A 165 -19.24 -16.07 -8.71
C ALA A 165 -20.70 -15.73 -8.34
N ALA A 166 -21.56 -16.75 -8.38
CA ALA A 166 -22.95 -16.62 -7.98
C ALA A 166 -23.08 -16.36 -6.47
N CYS A 167 -24.24 -15.83 -6.07
CA CYS A 167 -24.58 -15.68 -4.67
C CYS A 167 -24.66 -17.06 -4.01
N SER A 168 -23.91 -17.25 -2.92
CA SER A 168 -23.88 -18.50 -2.16
C SER A 168 -25.21 -18.90 -1.51
N GLU A 169 -26.18 -17.98 -1.43
CA GLU A 169 -27.49 -18.24 -0.83
C GLU A 169 -28.62 -18.40 -1.85
N CYS A 170 -28.80 -17.42 -2.74
CA CYS A 170 -29.90 -17.41 -3.69
C CYS A 170 -29.49 -17.81 -5.12
N GLY A 171 -28.21 -18.06 -5.38
CA GLY A 171 -27.72 -18.45 -6.70
C GLY A 171 -27.68 -17.35 -7.76
N LEU A 172 -27.98 -16.09 -7.40
CA LEU A 172 -27.94 -14.96 -8.35
C LEU A 172 -26.54 -14.87 -9.02
N PRO A 173 -26.42 -14.94 -10.35
CA PRO A 173 -25.14 -14.91 -11.03
C PRO A 173 -24.48 -13.53 -10.92
N GLY A 174 -23.15 -13.48 -10.99
CA GLY A 174 -22.41 -12.22 -11.00
C GLY A 174 -22.45 -11.45 -9.67
N ALA A 175 -22.69 -12.13 -8.55
CA ALA A 175 -22.92 -11.51 -7.25
C ALA A 175 -21.67 -11.46 -6.36
N ALA A 176 -20.49 -11.77 -6.90
CA ALA A 176 -19.23 -11.82 -6.14
C ALA A 176 -19.27 -12.66 -4.86
N GLY A 177 -20.05 -13.75 -4.86
CA GLY A 177 -20.21 -14.67 -3.72
C GLY A 177 -21.40 -14.38 -2.79
N LEU A 178 -21.88 -13.13 -2.70
CA LEU A 178 -23.08 -12.78 -1.92
C LEU A 178 -23.76 -11.54 -2.50
N CYS A 179 -25.00 -11.69 -2.98
CA CYS A 179 -25.74 -10.55 -3.52
C CYS A 179 -26.13 -9.55 -2.41
N PRO A 180 -26.37 -8.27 -2.75
CA PRO A 180 -26.76 -7.26 -1.77
C PRO A 180 -27.97 -7.66 -0.91
N ASP A 181 -29.01 -8.27 -1.49
CA ASP A 181 -30.20 -8.68 -0.73
C ASP A 181 -29.90 -9.77 0.31
N CYS A 182 -29.08 -10.76 -0.04
CA CYS A 182 -28.65 -11.81 0.88
C CYS A 182 -27.71 -11.26 1.96
N ALA A 183 -26.82 -10.33 1.59
CA ALA A 183 -25.98 -9.62 2.55
C ALA A 183 -26.82 -8.82 3.57
N TYR A 184 -27.83 -8.08 3.10
CA TYR A 184 -28.73 -7.34 3.97
C TYR A 184 -29.58 -8.27 4.85
N ARG A 185 -30.10 -9.38 4.32
CA ARG A 185 -30.84 -10.38 5.12
C ARG A 185 -29.98 -11.00 6.21
N ARG A 186 -28.76 -11.46 5.90
CA ARG A 186 -27.79 -11.95 6.89
C ARG A 186 -27.50 -10.91 7.98
N ARG A 187 -27.29 -9.66 7.58
CA ARG A 187 -27.03 -8.57 8.51
C ARG A 187 -28.22 -8.31 9.42
N THR A 188 -29.44 -8.29 8.87
CA THR A 188 -30.69 -8.18 9.62
C THR A 188 -30.81 -9.29 10.66
N ASP A 189 -30.62 -10.56 10.28
CA ASP A 189 -30.69 -11.68 11.23
C ASP A 189 -29.68 -11.55 12.38
N HIS A 190 -28.45 -11.11 12.08
CA HIS A 190 -27.46 -10.87 13.12
C HIS A 190 -27.87 -9.73 14.07
N LEU A 191 -28.34 -8.61 13.52
CA LEU A 191 -28.81 -7.47 14.32
C LEU A 191 -30.04 -7.81 15.17
N VAL A 192 -30.95 -8.63 14.66
CA VAL A 192 -32.09 -9.15 15.43
C VAL A 192 -31.60 -9.95 16.63
N ARG A 193 -30.62 -10.86 16.44
CA ARG A 193 -30.04 -11.62 17.56
C ARG A 193 -29.38 -10.70 18.59
N GLU A 194 -28.56 -9.74 18.16
CA GLU A 194 -27.96 -8.74 19.07
C GLU A 194 -29.03 -7.95 19.84
N ALA A 195 -30.06 -7.48 19.14
CA ALA A 195 -31.17 -6.74 19.72
C ALA A 195 -31.93 -7.58 20.75
N VAL A 196 -32.17 -8.86 20.48
CA VAL A 196 -32.83 -9.77 21.42
C VAL A 196 -31.94 -9.96 22.65
N ASP A 197 -30.65 -10.22 22.46
CA ASP A 197 -29.70 -10.44 23.56
C ASP A 197 -29.61 -9.25 24.51
N LEU A 198 -29.57 -8.04 23.96
CA LEU A 198 -29.63 -6.79 24.73
C LEU A 198 -30.92 -6.67 25.56
N ALA A 199 -32.07 -7.09 25.01
CA ALA A 199 -33.33 -7.07 25.73
C ALA A 199 -33.37 -8.12 26.85
N ILE A 200 -32.88 -9.33 26.59
CA ILE A 200 -32.88 -10.44 27.54
C ILE A 200 -31.92 -10.19 28.69
N ALA A 201 -30.70 -9.70 28.41
CA ALA A 201 -29.65 -9.48 29.41
C ALA A 201 -30.11 -8.63 30.62
N VAL A 202 -31.05 -7.70 30.41
CA VAL A 202 -31.56 -6.77 31.43
C VAL A 202 -32.99 -7.06 31.89
N ARG A 203 -33.65 -8.10 31.38
CA ARG A 203 -35.05 -8.42 31.70
C ARG A 203 -35.26 -9.83 32.26
N ALA A 204 -34.45 -10.79 31.80
CA ALA A 204 -34.57 -12.16 32.24
C ALA A 204 -33.78 -12.39 33.52
N ASP A 205 -34.29 -13.28 34.35
CA ASP A 205 -33.51 -14.00 35.34
C ASP A 205 -32.61 -15.01 34.61
N LEU A 206 -31.30 -14.78 34.64
CA LEU A 206 -30.34 -15.62 33.92
C LEU A 206 -30.11 -16.98 34.60
N ASP A 207 -30.65 -17.18 35.80
CA ASP A 207 -30.64 -18.46 36.51
C ASP A 207 -31.86 -19.34 36.16
N ASP A 208 -32.81 -18.83 35.37
CA ASP A 208 -33.96 -19.58 34.84
C ASP A 208 -33.86 -19.77 33.31
N PRO A 209 -33.30 -20.89 32.83
CA PRO A 209 -33.13 -21.16 31.41
C PRO A 209 -34.46 -21.23 30.64
N ALA A 210 -35.55 -21.66 31.29
CA ALA A 210 -36.86 -21.75 30.67
C ALA A 210 -37.46 -20.36 30.45
N GLN A 211 -37.31 -19.45 31.43
CA GLN A 211 -37.69 -18.06 31.28
C GLN A 211 -36.87 -17.38 30.17
N VAL A 212 -35.55 -17.58 30.14
CA VAL A 212 -34.66 -17.04 29.10
C VAL A 212 -35.09 -17.51 27.69
N ALA A 213 -35.40 -18.80 27.52
CA ALA A 213 -35.86 -19.33 26.25
C ALA A 213 -37.20 -18.70 25.80
N ALA A 214 -38.20 -18.68 26.69
CA ALA A 214 -39.52 -18.14 26.38
C ALA A 214 -39.52 -16.63 26.11
N LEU A 215 -38.65 -15.87 26.79
CA LEU A 215 -38.46 -14.44 26.50
C LEU A 215 -37.69 -14.23 25.19
N THR A 216 -36.68 -15.04 24.90
CA THR A 216 -35.92 -14.96 23.65
C THR A 216 -36.84 -15.17 22.44
N GLU A 217 -37.65 -16.22 22.45
CA GLU A 217 -38.57 -16.55 21.36
C GLU A 217 -39.62 -15.45 21.12
N ARG A 218 -40.28 -14.97 22.18
CA ARG A 218 -41.23 -13.85 22.07
C ARG A 218 -40.55 -12.59 21.54
N CYS A 219 -39.39 -12.24 22.10
CA CYS A 219 -38.68 -11.04 21.71
C CYS A 219 -38.20 -11.08 20.25
N GLU A 220 -37.73 -12.24 19.79
CA GLU A 220 -37.36 -12.44 18.39
C GLU A 220 -38.57 -12.33 17.46
N THR A 221 -39.69 -12.98 17.82
CA THR A 221 -40.94 -12.94 17.05
C THR A 221 -41.45 -11.50 16.90
N ASP A 222 -41.53 -10.76 18.01
CA ASP A 222 -41.97 -9.37 18.00
C ASP A 222 -41.04 -8.48 17.16
N THR A 223 -39.71 -8.66 17.29
CA THR A 223 -38.74 -7.91 16.48
C THR A 223 -38.89 -8.19 15.00
N ARG A 224 -39.01 -9.47 14.61
CA ARG A 224 -39.18 -9.85 13.21
C ARG A 224 -40.50 -9.34 12.64
N ALA A 225 -41.57 -9.36 13.43
CA ALA A 225 -42.87 -8.80 13.03
C ALA A 225 -42.78 -7.29 12.75
N LEU A 226 -42.12 -6.53 13.63
CA LEU A 226 -41.90 -5.09 13.42
C LEU A 226 -41.09 -4.79 12.16
N ILE A 227 -40.00 -5.53 11.94
CA ILE A 227 -39.15 -5.37 10.74
C ILE A 227 -39.97 -5.69 9.48
N THR A 228 -40.71 -6.80 9.49
CA THR A 228 -41.50 -7.24 8.34
C THR A 228 -42.60 -6.24 7.98
N ASP A 229 -43.30 -5.69 8.98
CA ASP A 229 -44.36 -4.70 8.74
C ASP A 229 -43.81 -3.41 8.11
N VAL A 230 -42.65 -2.91 8.59
CA VAL A 230 -42.02 -1.72 8.01
C VAL A 230 -41.48 -2.00 6.61
N SER A 231 -40.76 -3.10 6.40
CA SER A 231 -40.24 -3.49 5.08
C SER A 231 -41.35 -3.65 4.04
N ARG A 232 -42.51 -4.19 4.43
CA ARG A 232 -43.68 -4.33 3.53
C ARG A 232 -44.21 -2.99 3.05
N ARG A 233 -44.16 -1.94 3.88
CA ARG A 233 -44.64 -0.59 3.53
C ARG A 233 -43.73 0.14 2.55
N THR A 234 -42.45 -0.22 2.49
CA THR A 234 -41.45 0.43 1.62
C THR A 234 -41.37 -0.18 0.22
N GLY A 235 -41.94 -1.38 0.01
CA GLY A 235 -41.96 -2.08 -1.27
C GLY A 235 -40.84 -3.13 -1.40
N GLU A 236 -41.09 -4.14 -2.24
CA GLU A 236 -40.28 -5.37 -2.32
C GLU A 236 -38.81 -5.10 -2.68
N ALA A 237 -38.55 -4.16 -3.60
CA ALA A 237 -37.20 -3.82 -4.06
C ALA A 237 -36.29 -3.23 -2.97
N LEU A 238 -36.85 -2.62 -1.92
CA LEU A 238 -36.09 -2.03 -0.81
C LEU A 238 -36.24 -2.81 0.50
N ALA A 239 -37.05 -3.87 0.51
CA ALA A 239 -37.45 -4.58 1.73
C ALA A 239 -36.25 -5.09 2.54
N ALA A 240 -35.21 -5.62 1.89
CA ALA A 240 -34.01 -6.13 2.54
C ALA A 240 -33.15 -5.02 3.16
N PHE A 241 -32.95 -3.93 2.41
CA PHE A 241 -32.23 -2.74 2.89
C PHE A 241 -32.97 -2.07 4.06
N THR A 242 -34.27 -1.80 3.91
CA THR A 242 -35.11 -1.24 4.96
C THR A 242 -35.15 -2.14 6.18
N GLY A 243 -35.20 -3.46 5.98
CA GLY A 243 -35.18 -4.41 7.07
C GLY A 243 -33.92 -4.30 7.93
N ARG A 244 -32.76 -4.10 7.27
CA ARG A 244 -31.50 -3.84 7.96
C ARG A 244 -31.54 -2.55 8.76
N GLU A 245 -31.93 -1.43 8.16
CA GLU A 245 -31.99 -0.12 8.83
C GLU A 245 -32.87 -0.16 10.08
N VAL A 246 -34.04 -0.80 9.97
CA VAL A 246 -34.96 -0.96 11.10
C VAL A 246 -34.35 -1.84 12.19
N ALA A 247 -33.67 -2.93 11.83
CA ALA A 247 -32.98 -3.79 12.78
C ALA A 247 -31.84 -3.06 13.51
N GLU A 248 -31.06 -2.22 12.80
CA GLU A 248 -30.00 -1.40 13.40
C GLU A 248 -30.58 -0.43 14.42
N ARG A 249 -31.66 0.28 14.06
CA ARG A 249 -32.36 1.19 14.98
C ARG A 249 -32.90 0.46 16.22
N ILE A 250 -33.56 -0.70 16.06
CA ILE A 250 -34.07 -1.48 17.18
C ILE A 250 -32.92 -1.92 18.10
N ARG A 251 -31.81 -2.38 17.54
CA ARG A 251 -30.61 -2.78 18.29
C ARG A 251 -30.04 -1.61 19.09
N ASP A 252 -29.95 -0.43 18.49
CA ASP A 252 -29.43 0.77 19.16
C ASP A 252 -30.38 1.29 20.25
N GLU A 253 -31.68 1.31 20.01
CA GLU A 253 -32.71 1.67 21.00
C GLU A 253 -32.69 0.71 22.19
N ARG A 254 -32.55 -0.59 21.94
CA ARG A 254 -32.46 -1.60 23.00
C ARG A 254 -31.17 -1.49 23.78
N ARG A 255 -30.03 -1.20 23.12
CA ARG A 255 -28.76 -0.92 23.81
C ARG A 255 -28.89 0.29 24.73
N ALA A 256 -29.47 1.38 24.23
CA ALA A 256 -29.70 2.58 25.02
C ALA A 256 -30.67 2.31 26.19
N SER A 257 -31.73 1.53 25.97
CA SER A 257 -32.67 1.12 27.01
C SER A 257 -32.01 0.25 28.09
N ALA A 258 -31.17 -0.72 27.68
CA ALA A 258 -30.41 -1.57 28.59
C ALA A 258 -29.44 -0.76 29.45
N LEU A 259 -28.68 0.14 28.85
CA LEU A 259 -27.79 1.05 29.58
C LEU A 259 -28.56 1.95 30.55
N ARG A 260 -29.70 2.53 30.14
CA ARG A 260 -30.54 3.35 31.04
C ARG A 260 -30.99 2.57 32.27
N ARG A 261 -31.36 1.30 32.12
CA ARG A 261 -31.74 0.44 33.27
C ARG A 261 -30.56 0.12 34.18
N LEU A 262 -29.37 -0.10 33.60
CA LEU A 262 -28.17 -0.42 34.37
C LEU A 262 -27.55 0.81 35.04
N LEU A 263 -27.78 2.02 34.51
CA LEU A 263 -27.40 3.27 35.16
C LEU A 263 -28.09 3.48 36.52
N SER A 264 -29.31 2.94 36.70
CA SER A 264 -30.06 2.96 37.96
C SER A 264 -29.93 1.66 38.75
N SER A 265 -28.86 0.90 38.54
CA SER A 265 -28.58 -0.30 39.34
C SER A 265 -27.84 0.08 40.61
N ALA A 266 -28.06 -0.70 41.68
CA ALA A 266 -27.39 -0.47 42.96
C ALA A 266 -25.86 -0.52 42.82
N GLU A 267 -25.34 -1.40 41.97
CA GLU A 267 -23.89 -1.48 41.71
C GLU A 267 -23.34 -0.23 41.00
N ALA A 268 -24.10 0.32 40.04
CA ALA A 268 -23.68 1.54 39.35
C ALA A 268 -23.79 2.79 40.24
N GLU A 269 -24.78 2.82 41.15
CA GLU A 269 -24.93 3.87 42.15
C GLU A 269 -23.80 3.80 43.19
N ALA A 270 -23.52 2.61 43.73
CA ALA A 270 -22.46 2.42 44.71
C ALA A 270 -21.07 2.81 44.19
N GLU A 271 -20.74 2.45 42.93
CA GLU A 271 -19.48 2.87 42.31
C GLU A 271 -19.43 4.40 42.10
N ALA A 272 -20.54 5.00 41.69
CA ALA A 272 -20.62 6.46 41.52
C ALA A 272 -20.39 7.19 42.84
N ASP A 273 -21.01 6.72 43.92
CA ASP A 273 -20.87 7.28 45.26
C ASP A 273 -19.43 7.12 45.80
N ALA A 274 -18.83 5.94 45.61
CA ALA A 274 -17.44 5.67 45.99
C ALA A 274 -16.45 6.60 45.27
N VAL A 275 -16.65 6.84 43.97
CA VAL A 275 -15.84 7.78 43.18
C VAL A 275 -16.08 9.22 43.62
N TYR A 276 -17.32 9.61 43.86
CA TYR A 276 -17.68 10.94 44.35
C TYR A 276 -16.95 11.28 45.66
N ASP A 277 -17.05 10.39 46.65
CA ASP A 277 -16.41 10.53 47.96
C ASP A 277 -14.89 10.57 47.86
N THR A 278 -14.31 9.76 46.97
CA THR A 278 -12.87 9.74 46.73
C THR A 278 -12.38 11.06 46.13
N VAL A 279 -13.10 11.61 45.14
CA VAL A 279 -12.74 12.90 44.55
C VAL A 279 -12.88 14.03 45.58
N LEU A 280 -13.93 14.04 46.39
CA LEU A 280 -14.09 15.05 47.45
C LEU A 280 -13.02 14.95 48.53
N ARG A 281 -12.58 13.75 48.91
CA ARG A 281 -11.45 13.57 49.85
C ARG A 281 -10.17 14.22 49.34
N HIS A 282 -9.89 14.13 48.03
CA HIS A 282 -8.72 14.76 47.42
C HIS A 282 -8.91 16.24 47.07
N ARG A 283 -10.15 16.66 46.75
CA ARG A 283 -10.50 18.03 46.33
C ARG A 283 -11.82 18.47 46.98
N PRO A 284 -11.81 18.89 48.25
CA PRO A 284 -13.05 19.18 49.01
C PRO A 284 -13.94 20.28 48.42
N ARG A 285 -13.36 21.21 47.65
CA ARG A 285 -14.10 22.31 46.97
C ARG A 285 -14.51 21.95 45.54
N GLY A 286 -14.16 20.75 45.05
CA GLY A 286 -14.34 20.31 43.66
C GLY A 286 -15.66 19.60 43.39
N ARG A 287 -16.80 20.05 43.93
CA ARG A 287 -18.09 19.33 43.82
C ARG A 287 -18.53 19.03 42.38
N GLN A 288 -18.35 19.98 41.46
CA GLN A 288 -18.69 19.77 40.05
C GLN A 288 -17.80 18.70 39.40
N ALA A 289 -16.50 18.69 39.74
CA ALA A 289 -15.58 17.66 39.25
C ALA A 289 -15.89 16.28 39.85
N ALA A 290 -16.29 16.23 41.13
CA ALA A 290 -16.73 15.00 41.77
C ALA A 290 -18.00 14.44 41.11
N GLN A 291 -18.99 15.30 40.81
CA GLN A 291 -20.21 14.89 40.11
C GLN A 291 -19.90 14.35 38.71
N ALA A 292 -19.08 15.05 37.93
CA ALA A 292 -18.72 14.61 36.59
C ALA A 292 -17.97 13.27 36.59
N ALA A 293 -17.08 13.05 37.58
CA ALA A 293 -16.36 11.79 37.75
C ALA A 293 -17.29 10.65 38.18
N ALA A 294 -18.24 10.92 39.09
CA ALA A 294 -19.26 9.95 39.51
C ALA A 294 -20.19 9.55 38.36
N ASP A 295 -20.65 10.51 37.55
CA ASP A 295 -21.48 10.24 36.37
C ASP A 295 -20.73 9.41 35.32
N ASP A 296 -19.43 9.65 35.15
CA ASP A 296 -18.58 8.85 34.26
C ASP A 296 -18.37 7.43 34.78
N ALA A 297 -18.06 7.28 36.08
CA ALA A 297 -17.93 5.98 36.73
C ALA A 297 -19.23 5.17 36.63
N ARG A 298 -20.39 5.82 36.81
CA ARG A 298 -21.71 5.22 36.62
C ARG A 298 -21.91 4.69 35.20
N ARG A 299 -21.57 5.48 34.18
CA ARG A 299 -21.66 5.07 32.77
C ARG A 299 -20.75 3.89 32.46
N ARG A 300 -19.48 3.92 32.91
CA ARG A 300 -18.53 2.82 32.71
C ARG A 300 -18.99 1.54 33.41
N THR A 301 -19.53 1.66 34.62
CA THR A 301 -20.08 0.52 35.36
C THR A 301 -21.29 -0.08 34.67
N ALA A 302 -22.23 0.74 34.20
CA ALA A 302 -23.37 0.25 33.42
C ALA A 302 -22.96 -0.48 32.13
N GLN A 303 -21.92 -0.01 31.44
CA GLN A 303 -21.34 -0.70 30.28
C GLN A 303 -20.74 -2.05 30.67
N HIS A 304 -19.93 -2.08 31.73
CA HIS A 304 -19.32 -3.31 32.24
C HIS A 304 -20.37 -4.35 32.66
N LEU A 305 -21.42 -3.93 33.37
CA LEU A 305 -22.52 -4.79 33.78
C LEU A 305 -23.27 -5.37 32.57
N LEU A 306 -23.46 -4.58 31.52
CA LEU A 306 -24.10 -5.04 30.29
C LEU A 306 -23.26 -6.12 29.60
N GLU A 307 -21.96 -5.88 29.42
CA GLU A 307 -21.03 -6.85 28.84
C GLU A 307 -20.98 -8.15 29.65
N ARG A 308 -20.92 -8.03 30.98
CA ARG A 308 -20.96 -9.19 31.89
C ARG A 308 -22.24 -10.01 31.71
N LYS A 309 -23.41 -9.35 31.67
CA LYS A 309 -24.72 -10.01 31.50
C LYS A 309 -24.85 -10.68 30.13
N LEU A 310 -24.36 -10.04 29.06
CA LEU A 310 -24.30 -10.65 27.73
C LEU A 310 -23.39 -11.89 27.70
N GLY A 311 -22.23 -11.83 28.36
CA GLY A 311 -21.34 -12.98 28.52
C GLY A 311 -22.01 -14.13 29.29
N GLN A 312 -22.70 -13.84 30.39
CA GLN A 312 -23.48 -14.83 31.15
C GLN A 312 -24.56 -15.50 30.29
N LEU A 313 -25.32 -14.71 29.52
CA LEU A 313 -26.35 -15.22 28.60
C LEU A 313 -25.74 -16.14 27.53
N GLN A 314 -24.58 -15.80 26.97
CA GLN A 314 -23.89 -16.63 25.99
C GLN A 314 -23.43 -17.96 26.60
N VAL A 315 -22.83 -17.93 27.78
CA VAL A 315 -22.41 -19.14 28.52
C VAL A 315 -23.61 -20.03 28.82
N LEU A 316 -24.73 -19.44 29.26
CA LEU A 316 -25.96 -20.18 29.52
C LEU A 316 -26.45 -20.91 28.27
N ARG A 317 -26.53 -20.23 27.12
CA ARG A 317 -26.99 -20.83 25.86
C ARG A 317 -26.09 -21.97 25.39
N VAL A 318 -24.77 -21.82 25.51
CA VAL A 318 -23.82 -22.90 25.19
C VAL A 318 -24.04 -24.12 26.10
N ARG A 319 -24.29 -23.91 27.39
CA ARG A 319 -24.59 -25.00 28.34
C ARG A 319 -25.89 -25.72 28.01
N VAL A 320 -26.96 -24.97 27.70
CA VAL A 320 -28.26 -25.51 27.27
C VAL A 320 -28.10 -26.32 25.98
N ALA A 321 -27.40 -25.79 24.98
CA ALA A 321 -27.15 -26.49 23.72
C ALA A 321 -26.33 -27.78 23.90
N ALA A 322 -25.45 -27.82 24.90
CA ALA A 322 -24.67 -29.01 25.27
C ALA A 322 -25.43 -30.00 26.19
N GLY A 323 -26.72 -29.77 26.47
CA GLY A 323 -27.53 -30.62 27.34
C GLY A 323 -27.15 -30.58 28.82
N ARG A 324 -26.39 -29.58 29.26
CA ARG A 324 -25.92 -29.42 30.64
C ARG A 324 -26.71 -28.32 31.35
N LEU A 325 -27.89 -28.66 31.86
CA LEU A 325 -28.67 -27.75 32.70
C LEU A 325 -28.14 -27.76 34.15
N PRO A 326 -28.02 -26.60 34.82
CA PRO A 326 -27.82 -26.60 36.26
C PRO A 326 -29.05 -27.23 36.94
N GLN A 327 -28.82 -28.27 37.75
CA GLN A 327 -29.83 -28.75 38.69
C GLN A 327 -30.09 -27.61 39.68
N ARG A 328 -31.35 -27.16 39.79
CA ARG A 328 -31.75 -26.25 40.89
C ARG A 328 -31.42 -26.95 42.20
N ALA A 329 -30.55 -26.35 43.02
CA ALA A 329 -30.52 -26.66 44.43
C ALA A 329 -31.88 -26.20 44.99
N ALA A 330 -32.63 -27.16 45.52
CA ALA A 330 -33.92 -26.94 46.17
C ALA A 330 -33.76 -26.12 47.45
#